data_AF-A0A7W3P4P7-F1
#
_entry.id   AF-A0A7W3P4P7-F1
#
_cell.length_a   1.000
_cell.length_b   1.000
_cell.length_c   1.000
_cell.angle_alpha   90.00
_cell.angle_beta   90.00
_cell.angle_gamma   90.00
#
_symmetry.space_group_name_H-M   'P 1'
#
loop_
_entity.id
_entity.type
_entity.pdbx_description
1 polymer ?
#
loop_
_entity_poly.entity_id
_entity_poly.type
_entity_poly.pdbx_seq_one_letter_code
_entity_poly.pdbx_strand_id
1 'polypeptide(L)'
;MSDLPISSSYRSRPGDPVDEDERNRVAARLNSAFTDGTLDPDEYRSRLDRLFAAGTLGELVPVVDGLPPAPTYDQPAIVAQSLSTTTAPGELTPARHGTRAAAIAVGSVAAAVLVVVILLVVLL
;
A
#
# COMPACT_ATOMS: atom_id res chain seq x y z
N MET A 1 -21.51 -7.09 -14.38
CA MET A 1 -20.25 -7.09 -15.18
C MET A 1 -19.19 -6.46 -14.32
N SER A 2 -18.05 -7.12 -14.08
CA SER A 2 -16.96 -6.50 -13.33
C SER A 2 -16.32 -5.37 -14.16
N ASP A 3 -16.08 -4.22 -13.54
CA ASP A 3 -15.70 -2.95 -14.17
C ASP A 3 -14.17 -2.83 -14.36
N LEU A 4 -13.47 -3.97 -14.33
CA LEU A 4 -12.02 -4.01 -14.46
C LEU A 4 -11.58 -3.93 -15.93
N PRO A 5 -10.52 -3.17 -16.24
CA PRO A 5 -9.90 -3.18 -17.56
C PRO A 5 -9.51 -4.59 -17.99
N ILE A 6 -9.61 -4.89 -19.29
CA ILE A 6 -9.20 -6.18 -19.87
C ILE A 6 -7.72 -6.46 -19.61
N SER A 7 -6.88 -5.43 -19.54
CA SER A 7 -5.45 -5.51 -19.24
C SER A 7 -5.12 -5.63 -17.74
N SER A 8 -6.11 -5.72 -16.86
CA SER A 8 -5.84 -5.96 -15.44
C SER A 8 -5.19 -7.32 -15.22
N SER A 9 -4.14 -7.38 -14.40
CA SER A 9 -3.43 -8.63 -14.09
C SER A 9 -4.37 -9.72 -13.58
N TYR A 10 -5.40 -9.33 -12.82
CA TYR A 10 -6.45 -10.22 -12.29
C TYR A 10 -7.26 -10.95 -13.37
N ARG A 11 -7.40 -10.36 -14.57
CA ARG A 11 -8.08 -10.98 -15.71
C ARG A 11 -7.13 -11.66 -16.69
N SER A 12 -5.94 -11.10 -16.90
CA SER A 12 -4.98 -11.66 -17.86
C SER A 12 -4.26 -12.90 -17.33
N ARG A 13 -4.06 -12.97 -16.01
CA ARG A 13 -3.30 -14.04 -15.34
C ARG A 13 -4.07 -14.60 -14.13
N PRO A 14 -5.31 -15.09 -14.34
CA PRO A 14 -6.19 -15.43 -13.22
C PRO A 14 -5.73 -16.65 -12.42
N GLY A 15 -4.93 -17.54 -13.02
CA GLY A 15 -4.39 -18.73 -12.36
C GLY A 15 -3.04 -18.52 -11.66
N ASP A 16 -2.42 -17.34 -11.79
CA ASP A 16 -1.20 -17.03 -11.06
C ASP A 16 -1.52 -16.92 -9.55
N PRO A 17 -0.63 -17.40 -8.68
CA PRO A 17 -0.79 -17.25 -7.24
C PRO A 17 -0.74 -15.77 -6.85
N VAL A 18 -1.50 -15.40 -5.81
CA VAL A 18 -1.41 -14.08 -5.18
C VAL A 18 -0.13 -14.03 -4.33
N ASP A 19 0.75 -13.08 -4.61
CA ASP A 19 1.90 -12.79 -3.74
C ASP A 19 1.50 -11.89 -2.56
N GLU A 20 2.33 -11.86 -1.53
CA GLU A 20 2.04 -11.10 -0.31
C GLU A 20 2.06 -9.58 -0.55
N ASP A 21 2.85 -9.10 -1.51
CA ASP A 21 2.90 -7.66 -1.85
C ASP A 21 1.60 -7.20 -2.52
N GLU A 22 1.03 -8.02 -3.40
CA GLU A 22 -0.28 -7.83 -4.01
C GLU A 22 -1.37 -7.84 -2.95
N ARG A 23 -1.32 -8.81 -2.04
CA ARG A 23 -2.28 -8.90 -0.93
C ARG A 23 -2.23 -7.65 -0.05
N ASN A 24 -1.04 -7.17 0.29
CA ASN A 24 -0.84 -5.94 1.04
C ASN A 24 -1.32 -4.70 0.28
N ARG A 25 -1.06 -4.60 -1.03
CA ARG A 25 -1.55 -3.51 -1.88
C ARG A 25 -3.07 -3.46 -1.93
N VAL A 26 -3.74 -4.59 -2.09
CA VAL A 26 -5.21 -4.65 -2.07
C VAL A 26 -5.76 -4.32 -0.69
N ALA A 27 -5.14 -4.81 0.40
CA ALA A 27 -5.53 -4.47 1.77
C ALA A 27 -5.44 -2.96 2.04
N ALA A 28 -4.35 -2.31 1.62
CA ALA A 28 -4.18 -0.87 1.75
C ALA A 28 -5.27 -0.08 0.99
N ARG A 29 -5.64 -0.54 -0.20
CA ARG A 29 -6.69 0.08 -1.01
C ARG A 29 -8.08 -0.09 -0.38
N LEU A 30 -8.38 -1.27 0.20
CA LEU A 30 -9.60 -1.47 0.98
C LEU A 30 -9.65 -0.54 2.20
N ASN A 31 -8.52 -0.39 2.90
CA ASN A 31 -8.42 0.51 4.04
C ASN A 31 -8.67 1.96 3.64
N SER A 32 -8.09 2.43 2.52
CA SER A 32 -8.35 3.77 2.00
C SER A 32 -9.84 3.97 1.67
N ALA A 33 -10.45 3.03 0.95
CA ALA A 33 -11.87 3.14 0.60
C ALA A 33 -12.79 3.12 1.83
N PHE A 34 -12.40 2.41 2.89
CA PHE A 34 -13.08 2.45 4.19
C PHE A 34 -12.90 3.80 4.89
N THR A 35 -11.67 4.33 4.96
CA THR A 35 -11.41 5.64 5.59
C THR A 35 -12.07 6.79 4.84
N ASP A 36 -12.21 6.66 3.51
CA ASP A 36 -12.90 7.62 2.64
C ASP A 36 -14.44 7.50 2.73
N GLY A 37 -14.96 6.55 3.52
CA GLY A 37 -16.39 6.32 3.73
C GLY A 37 -17.11 5.71 2.53
N THR A 38 -16.36 5.18 1.56
CA THR A 38 -16.93 4.51 0.36
C THR A 38 -17.31 3.07 0.65
N LEU A 39 -16.67 2.44 1.65
CA LEU A 39 -17.01 1.11 2.15
C LEU A 39 -17.58 1.21 3.58
N ASP A 40 -18.68 0.50 3.82
CA ASP A 40 -19.24 0.31 5.16
C ASP A 40 -18.43 -0.77 5.95
N PRO A 41 -18.43 -0.78 7.30
CA PRO A 41 -17.64 -1.73 8.09
C PRO A 41 -17.90 -3.21 7.76
N ASP A 42 -19.15 -3.57 7.45
CA ASP A 42 -19.49 -4.97 7.16
C ASP A 42 -19.00 -5.40 5.77
N GLU A 43 -19.07 -4.49 4.79
CA GLU A 43 -18.48 -4.71 3.47
C GLU A 43 -16.96 -4.81 3.54
N TYR A 44 -16.32 -3.94 4.33
CA TYR A 44 -14.87 -3.95 4.52
C TYR A 44 -14.40 -5.30 5.10
N ARG A 45 -15.05 -5.79 6.16
CA ARG A 45 -14.76 -7.11 6.76
C ARG A 45 -14.95 -8.25 5.75
N SER A 46 -16.11 -8.28 5.07
CA SER A 46 -16.40 -9.31 4.07
C SER A 46 -15.39 -9.33 2.91
N ARG A 47 -14.89 -8.16 2.49
CA ARG A 47 -13.87 -8.05 1.45
C ARG A 47 -12.49 -8.46 1.94
N LEU A 48 -12.12 -8.16 3.19
CA LEU A 48 -10.88 -8.64 3.80
C LEU A 48 -10.87 -10.17 3.94
N ASP A 49 -11.96 -10.77 4.41
CA ASP A 49 -12.05 -12.23 4.54
C ASP A 49 -11.84 -12.90 3.18
N ARG A 50 -12.45 -12.35 2.11
CA ARG A 50 -12.26 -12.83 0.74
C ARG A 50 -10.83 -12.61 0.23
N LEU A 51 -10.21 -11.47 0.54
CA LEU A 51 -8.82 -11.19 0.16
C LEU A 51 -7.85 -12.22 0.75
N PHE A 52 -8.00 -12.55 2.03
CA PHE A 52 -7.12 -13.49 2.71
C PHE A 52 -7.44 -14.96 2.40
N ALA A 53 -8.67 -15.26 1.99
CA ALA A 53 -9.05 -16.59 1.50
C ALA A 53 -8.58 -16.85 0.06
N ALA A 54 -8.34 -15.80 -0.73
CA ALA A 54 -7.94 -15.94 -2.12
C ALA A 54 -6.51 -16.49 -2.27
N GLY A 55 -6.38 -17.54 -3.10
CA GLY A 55 -5.11 -18.15 -3.48
C GLY A 55 -4.61 -17.69 -4.84
N THR A 56 -5.50 -17.20 -5.71
CA THR A 56 -5.18 -16.83 -7.10
C THR A 56 -5.60 -15.41 -7.46
N LEU A 57 -4.92 -14.80 -8.44
CA LEU A 57 -5.22 -13.42 -8.87
C LEU A 57 -6.66 -13.28 -9.42
N GLY A 58 -7.23 -14.33 -10.00
CA GLY A 58 -8.61 -14.32 -10.50
C GLY A 58 -9.66 -14.24 -9.38
N GLU A 59 -9.37 -14.80 -8.22
CA GLU A 59 -10.25 -14.77 -7.04
C GLU A 59 -10.32 -13.38 -6.39
N LEU A 60 -9.34 -12.51 -6.66
CA LEU A 60 -9.33 -11.13 -6.17
C LEU A 60 -10.27 -10.20 -6.94
N VAL A 61 -10.73 -10.57 -8.14
CA VAL A 61 -11.64 -9.77 -8.96
C VAL A 61 -12.82 -9.20 -8.14
N PRO A 62 -13.64 -9.99 -7.43
CA PRO A 62 -14.77 -9.48 -6.64
C PRO A 62 -14.36 -8.63 -5.42
N VAL A 63 -13.09 -8.65 -5.02
CA VAL A 63 -12.56 -7.81 -3.93
C VAL A 63 -12.22 -6.42 -4.46
N VAL A 64 -11.52 -6.36 -5.59
CA VAL A 64 -11.04 -5.11 -6.20
C VAL A 64 -12.08 -4.40 -7.07
N ASP A 65 -13.14 -5.10 -7.47
CA ASP A 65 -14.23 -4.56 -8.27
C ASP A 65 -14.99 -3.45 -7.51
N GLY A 66 -15.26 -2.34 -8.20
CA GLY A 66 -15.91 -1.16 -7.62
C GLY A 66 -15.07 -0.37 -6.60
N LEU A 67 -13.82 -0.75 -6.34
CA LEU A 67 -12.93 0.08 -5.52
C LEU A 67 -12.49 1.33 -6.29
N PRO A 68 -12.34 2.49 -5.62
CA PRO A 68 -11.79 3.68 -6.24
C PRO A 68 -10.41 3.37 -6.86
N PRO A 69 -10.05 4.00 -7.99
CA PRO A 69 -8.77 3.74 -8.66
C PRO A 69 -7.62 3.83 -7.68
N ALA A 70 -6.71 2.86 -7.72
CA ALA A 70 -5.49 2.96 -6.91
C ALA A 70 -4.76 4.25 -7.32
N PRO A 71 -4.30 5.09 -6.39
CA PRO A 71 -3.49 6.24 -6.73
C PRO A 71 -2.22 5.75 -7.42
N THR A 72 -2.10 6.02 -8.72
CA THR A 72 -0.94 5.61 -9.55
C THR A 72 0.31 6.43 -9.21
N TYR A 73 0.17 7.47 -8.39
CA TYR A 73 1.24 8.35 -7.97
C TYR A 73 1.81 7.90 -6.63
N ASP A 74 2.71 6.92 -6.65
CA ASP A 74 3.83 6.98 -5.71
C ASP A 74 4.63 8.23 -6.10
N GLN A 75 4.61 9.27 -5.27
CA GLN A 75 5.40 10.46 -5.54
C GLN A 75 6.86 10.03 -5.66
N PRO A 76 7.46 10.07 -6.86
CA PRO A 76 8.82 9.58 -7.03
C PRO A 76 9.73 10.40 -6.12
N ALA A 77 10.70 9.78 -5.44
CA ALA A 77 11.64 10.50 -4.58
C ALA A 77 12.36 11.66 -5.31
N ILE A 78 12.40 11.62 -6.65
CA ILE A 78 12.83 12.70 -7.54
C ILE A 78 12.02 14.00 -7.34
N VAL A 79 10.70 13.92 -7.14
CA VAL A 79 9.83 15.08 -6.92
C VAL A 79 9.99 15.63 -5.50
N ALA A 80 10.21 14.77 -4.50
CA ALA A 80 10.51 15.21 -3.14
C ALA A 80 11.87 15.96 -3.07
N GLN A 81 12.85 15.53 -3.86
CA GLN A 81 14.15 16.21 -3.98
C GLN A 81 14.08 17.53 -4.76
N SER A 82 13.22 17.64 -5.77
CA SER A 82 13.08 18.87 -6.54
C SER A 82 12.40 19.99 -5.75
N LEU A 83 11.47 19.67 -4.84
CA LEU A 83 10.86 20.66 -3.94
C LEU A 83 11.82 21.20 -2.87
N SER A 84 12.89 20.46 -2.56
CA SER A 84 13.96 20.91 -1.66
C SER A 84 15.03 21.75 -2.36
N THR A 85 14.94 21.89 -3.69
CA THR A 85 15.93 22.60 -4.51
C THR A 85 15.25 23.82 -5.12
N THR A 86 15.29 24.96 -4.41
CA THR A 86 14.91 26.29 -4.93
C THR A 86 15.92 26.74 -6.00
N THR A 87 16.07 25.98 -7.06
CA THR A 87 16.95 26.32 -8.18
C THR A 87 16.07 26.85 -9.30
N ALA A 88 16.28 28.12 -9.66
CA ALA A 88 15.57 28.75 -10.76
C ALA A 88 15.91 28.05 -12.09
N PRO A 89 14.97 28.02 -13.06
CA PRO A 89 15.26 27.49 -14.39
C PRO A 89 16.48 28.20 -15.00
N GLY A 90 17.55 27.46 -15.29
CA GLY A 90 18.78 27.99 -15.90
C GLY A 90 20.03 27.97 -15.00
N GLU A 91 19.92 27.59 -13.73
CA GLU A 91 21.09 27.37 -12.88
C GLU A 91 21.61 25.93 -12.99
N LEU A 92 22.93 25.78 -13.10
CA LEU A 92 23.61 24.48 -13.18
C LEU A 92 23.92 23.98 -11.77
N THR A 93 23.38 22.81 -11.41
CA THR A 93 23.68 22.15 -10.14
C THR A 93 25.18 21.84 -10.04
N PRO A 94 25.89 22.26 -8.97
CA PRO A 94 27.28 21.88 -8.79
C PRO A 94 27.40 20.36 -8.60
N ALA A 95 28.44 19.76 -9.20
CA ALA A 95 28.69 18.32 -9.12
C ALA A 95 28.85 17.89 -7.64
N ARG A 96 27.88 17.12 -7.14
CA ARG A 96 27.83 16.66 -5.75
C ARG A 96 28.90 15.57 -5.54
N HIS A 97 29.97 15.88 -4.83
CA HIS A 97 30.95 14.89 -4.37
C HIS A 97 30.29 14.01 -3.29
N GLY A 98 30.26 12.70 -3.53
CA GLY A 98 29.47 11.75 -2.75
C GLY A 98 30.07 11.50 -1.36
N THR A 99 29.24 11.71 -0.33
CA THR A 99 29.48 11.11 0.98
C THR A 99 28.30 10.20 1.30
N ARG A 100 28.57 8.90 1.37
CA ARG A 100 27.62 7.88 1.81
C ARG A 100 27.23 8.16 3.26
N ALA A 101 25.95 8.36 3.52
CA ALA A 101 25.40 8.28 4.86
C ALA A 101 24.07 7.53 4.80
N ALA A 102 24.17 6.21 4.93
CA ALA A 102 23.05 5.35 5.30
C ALA A 102 22.73 5.59 6.77
N ALA A 103 21.45 5.82 7.10
CA ALA A 103 20.99 5.73 8.48
C ALA A 103 19.61 5.06 8.50
N ILE A 104 19.59 3.95 9.22
CA ILE A 104 18.54 2.97 9.42
C ILE A 104 17.46 3.57 10.32
N ALA A 105 16.18 3.38 9.95
CA ALA A 105 15.05 3.60 10.85
C ALA A 105 14.25 2.29 10.99
N VAL A 106 14.86 1.30 11.64
CA VAL A 106 14.15 0.11 12.15
C VAL A 106 13.94 0.35 13.64
N GLY A 107 12.72 0.68 14.05
CA GLY A 107 12.47 0.98 15.46
C GLY A 107 11.02 1.23 15.88
N SER A 108 10.00 0.86 15.10
CA SER A 108 8.60 1.08 15.50
C SER A 108 7.86 -0.19 15.96
N VAL A 109 8.28 -1.39 15.57
CA VAL A 109 7.54 -2.63 15.89
C VAL A 109 7.77 -3.11 17.33
N ALA A 110 8.99 -2.98 17.86
CA ALA A 110 9.31 -3.46 19.22
C ALA A 110 8.55 -2.69 20.32
N ALA A 111 8.29 -1.40 20.10
CA ALA A 111 7.56 -0.57 21.05
C ALA A 111 6.08 -0.98 21.15
N ALA A 112 5.44 -1.30 20.01
CA ALA A 112 4.04 -1.72 19.99
C ALA A 112 3.83 -3.07 20.70
N VAL A 113 4.74 -4.03 20.49
CA VAL A 113 4.68 -5.35 21.16
C VAL A 113 4.83 -5.20 22.68
N LEU A 114 5.74 -4.34 23.13
CA LEU A 114 5.96 -4.10 24.57
C LEU A 114 4.70 -3.55 25.26
N VAL A 115 4.00 -2.62 24.61
CA VAL A 115 2.77 -2.02 25.14
C VAL A 115 1.67 -3.08 25.31
N VAL A 116 1.50 -3.97 24.32
CA VAL A 116 0.48 -5.03 24.38
C VAL A 116 0.74 -6.02 25.51
N VAL A 117 2.01 -6.42 25.72
CA VAL A 117 2.39 -7.33 26.82
C VAL A 117 2.10 -6.71 28.18
N ILE A 118 2.42 -5.43 28.37
CA ILE A 118 2.14 -4.72 29.62
C ILE A 118 0.63 -4.67 29.91
N LEU A 119 -0.17 -4.38 28.89
CA LEU A 119 -1.64 -4.33 29.01
C LEU A 119 -2.23 -5.68 29.43
N LEU A 120 -1.70 -6.78 28.90
CA LEU A 120 -2.18 -8.14 29.19
C LEU A 120 -1.85 -8.56 30.64
N VAL A 121 -0.68 -8.18 31.16
CA VAL A 121 -0.28 -8.47 32.55
C VAL A 121 -1.11 -7.68 33.57
N VAL A 122 -1.51 -6.45 33.25
CA VAL A 122 -2.33 -5.62 34.15
C VAL A 122 -3.78 -6.12 34.24
N LEU A 123 -4.26 -6.80 33.19
CA LEU A 123 -5.65 -7.22 33.06
C LEU A 123 -5.92 -8.66 33.56
N LEU A 124 -4.88 -9.37 34.04
CA LEU A 124 -4.92 -10.75 34.52
C LEU A 124 -4.69 -10.81 36.04
#